data_AF-A0A7S1IB12-F1
#
_entry.id   AF-A0A7S1IB12-F1
#
_cell.length_a   1.000
_cell.length_b   1.000
_cell.length_c   1.000
_cell.angle_alpha   90.00
_cell.angle_beta   90.00
_cell.angle_gamma   90.00
#
_symmetry.space_group_name_H-M   'P 1'
#
loop_
_entity.id
_entity.type
_entity.pdbx_description
1 polymer ?
#
loop_
_entity_poly.entity_id
_entity_poly.type
_entity_poly.pdbx_seq_one_letter_code
_entity_poly.pdbx_strand_id
1 'polypeptide(L)'
;QMADQLQRDRSLPVPLQVLPLHSLVPIEDQDRCMQPARQGHCKVVLSTNIAESSVTIPDADYALDTGLRRGIFLAPRSGKPALLSRWISQASAKQRAGRTGRVRPGTCLHLYSKRFHDNLLDHDETE
;
A
#
# COMPACT_ATOMS: atom_id res chain seq x y z
N GLN A 1 -8.24 11.03 -10.54
CA GLN A 1 -7.08 11.71 -11.18
C GLN A 1 -5.93 10.75 -11.50
N MET A 2 -5.23 10.15 -10.51
CA MET A 2 -4.10 9.24 -10.81
C MET A 2 -4.53 7.85 -11.31
N ALA A 3 -5.55 7.24 -10.69
CA ALA A 3 -6.10 5.96 -11.16
C ALA A 3 -6.59 6.04 -12.61
N ASP A 4 -7.32 7.12 -12.95
CA ASP A 4 -7.83 7.36 -14.31
C ASP A 4 -6.73 7.60 -15.33
N GLN A 5 -5.57 8.12 -14.90
CA GLN A 5 -4.42 8.32 -15.79
C GLN A 5 -3.74 6.99 -16.09
N LEU A 6 -3.47 6.18 -15.07
CA LEU A 6 -2.86 4.85 -15.21
C LEU A 6 -3.73 3.88 -16.03
N GLN A 7 -5.06 3.94 -15.87
CA GLN A 7 -5.98 3.10 -16.65
C GLN A 7 -6.02 3.47 -18.15
N ARG A 8 -5.62 4.70 -18.53
CA ARG A 8 -5.63 5.18 -19.91
C ARG A 8 -4.27 5.06 -20.61
N ASP A 9 -3.25 4.59 -19.90
CA ASP A 9 -1.92 4.42 -20.48
C ASP A 9 -1.89 3.22 -21.43
N ARG A 10 -1.83 3.51 -22.73
CA ARG A 10 -1.80 2.51 -23.80
C ARG A 10 -0.38 2.03 -24.15
N SER A 11 0.65 2.58 -23.51
CA SER A 11 2.04 2.13 -23.71
C SER A 11 2.34 0.81 -22.98
N LEU A 12 1.48 0.43 -22.03
CA LEU A 12 1.65 -0.79 -21.25
C LEU A 12 1.26 -2.04 -22.06
N PRO A 13 1.96 -3.17 -21.85
CA PRO A 13 1.68 -4.42 -22.58
C PRO A 13 0.30 -5.01 -22.26
N VAL A 14 -0.27 -4.67 -21.11
CA VAL A 14 -1.63 -5.05 -20.69
C VAL A 14 -2.33 -3.86 -20.04
N PRO A 15 -3.66 -3.69 -20.24
CA PRO A 15 -4.42 -2.65 -19.59
C PRO A 15 -4.45 -2.85 -18.06
N LEU A 16 -4.45 -1.75 -17.32
CA LEU A 16 -4.52 -1.78 -15.85
C LEU A 16 -5.96 -1.66 -15.35
N GLN A 17 -6.31 -2.47 -14.37
CA GLN A 17 -7.48 -2.29 -13.52
C GLN A 17 -7.02 -1.69 -12.19
N VAL A 18 -7.09 -0.36 -12.08
CA VAL A 18 -6.65 0.36 -10.88
C VAL A 18 -7.80 0.52 -9.89
N LEU A 19 -7.62 0.07 -8.65
CA LEU A 19 -8.63 0.10 -7.58
C LEU A 19 -8.08 0.84 -6.34
N PRO A 20 -8.72 1.91 -5.87
CA PRO A 20 -8.34 2.56 -4.61
C PRO A 20 -8.81 1.74 -3.41
N LEU A 21 -7.99 1.68 -2.35
CA LEU A 21 -8.31 0.98 -1.11
C LEU A 21 -7.90 1.83 0.12
N HIS A 22 -8.88 2.51 0.72
CA HIS A 22 -8.72 3.27 1.96
C HIS A 22 -10.02 3.28 2.76
N SER A 23 -9.98 3.73 4.02
CA SER A 23 -11.13 3.69 4.95
C SER A 23 -12.39 4.40 4.44
N LEU A 24 -12.24 5.44 3.60
CA LEU A 24 -13.37 6.16 3.00
C LEU A 24 -13.96 5.51 1.73
N VAL A 25 -13.37 4.42 1.21
CA VAL A 25 -13.95 3.69 0.06
C VAL A 25 -15.15 2.87 0.55
N PRO A 26 -16.32 2.88 -0.14
CA PRO A 26 -17.45 2.04 0.22
C PRO A 26 -17.08 0.56 0.30
N ILE A 27 -17.69 -0.19 1.21
CA ILE A 27 -17.34 -1.60 1.44
C ILE A 27 -17.47 -2.46 0.16
N GLU A 28 -18.52 -2.21 -0.63
CA GLU A 28 -18.75 -2.88 -1.92
C GLU A 28 -17.60 -2.66 -2.91
N ASP A 29 -16.97 -1.48 -2.88
CA ASP A 29 -15.80 -1.18 -3.72
C ASP A 29 -14.49 -1.74 -3.13
N GLN A 30 -14.39 -1.88 -1.79
CA GLN A 30 -13.27 -2.59 -1.17
C GLN A 30 -13.27 -4.07 -1.54
N ASP A 31 -14.45 -4.71 -1.58
CA ASP A 31 -14.60 -6.11 -1.98
C ASP A 31 -14.08 -6.37 -3.39
N ARG A 32 -14.20 -5.39 -4.30
CA ARG A 32 -13.65 -5.48 -5.66
C ARG A 32 -12.13 -5.64 -5.68
N CYS A 33 -11.41 -5.19 -4.66
CA CYS A 33 -9.95 -5.41 -4.54
C CYS A 33 -9.61 -6.87 -4.25
N MET A 34 -10.53 -7.59 -3.60
CA MET A 34 -10.38 -9.00 -3.21
C MET A 34 -10.76 -9.94 -4.36
N GLN A 35 -11.63 -9.48 -5.28
CA GLN A 35 -12.00 -10.24 -6.48
C GLN A 35 -10.86 -10.33 -7.50
N PRO A 36 -10.81 -11.38 -8.35
CA PRO A 36 -9.85 -11.50 -9.43
C PRO A 36 -9.88 -10.30 -10.39
N ALA A 37 -8.77 -10.08 -11.10
CA ALA A 37 -8.71 -9.08 -12.16
C ALA A 37 -9.69 -9.43 -13.28
N ARG A 38 -10.21 -8.40 -13.97
CA ARG A 38 -10.91 -8.59 -15.25
C ARG A 38 -9.99 -9.32 -16.23
N GLN A 39 -10.57 -10.19 -17.05
CA GLN A 39 -9.79 -10.94 -18.04
C GLN A 39 -8.98 -9.99 -18.93
N GLY A 40 -7.70 -10.33 -19.14
CA GLY A 40 -6.77 -9.52 -19.93
C GLY A 40 -6.25 -8.25 -19.24
N HIS A 41 -6.55 -8.01 -17.96
CA HIS A 41 -6.07 -6.84 -17.21
C HIS A 41 -5.09 -7.23 -16.11
N CYS A 42 -4.16 -6.33 -15.82
CA CYS A 42 -3.36 -6.37 -14.59
C CYS A 42 -4.08 -5.59 -13.49
N LYS A 43 -4.40 -6.23 -12.37
CA LYS A 43 -5.00 -5.57 -11.20
C LYS A 43 -3.93 -4.81 -10.42
N VAL A 44 -4.19 -3.53 -10.16
CA VAL A 44 -3.34 -2.66 -9.33
C VAL A 44 -4.19 -2.08 -8.21
N VAL A 45 -3.89 -2.44 -6.97
CA VAL A 45 -4.58 -1.90 -5.80
C VAL A 45 -3.72 -0.79 -5.19
N LEU A 46 -4.25 0.43 -5.14
CA LEU A 46 -3.60 1.58 -4.51
C LEU A 46 -4.15 1.72 -3.10
N SER A 47 -3.39 1.28 -2.11
CA SER A 47 -3.85 1.27 -0.71
C SER A 47 -3.06 2.21 0.19
N THR A 48 -3.72 2.68 1.25
CA THR A 48 -3.02 3.18 2.45
C THR A 48 -2.60 2.01 3.34
N ASN A 49 -2.22 2.30 4.59
CA ASN A 49 -1.84 1.29 5.58
C ASN A 49 -2.97 0.30 5.95
N ILE A 50 -4.21 0.44 5.44
CA ILE A 50 -5.30 -0.54 5.71
C ILE A 50 -4.94 -1.93 5.17
N ALA A 51 -4.22 -2.02 4.05
CA ALA A 51 -3.79 -3.29 3.48
C ALA A 51 -2.72 -4.00 4.33
N GLU A 52 -2.09 -3.32 5.29
CA GLU A 52 -1.07 -3.91 6.16
C GLU A 52 -1.65 -4.91 7.16
N SER A 53 -2.89 -4.70 7.62
CA SER A 53 -3.50 -5.46 8.71
C SER A 53 -4.89 -5.99 8.38
N SER A 54 -5.75 -5.20 7.75
CA SER A 54 -7.19 -5.47 7.70
C SER A 54 -7.70 -6.13 6.42
N VAL A 55 -6.88 -6.27 5.39
CA VAL A 55 -7.31 -6.79 4.08
C VAL A 55 -6.34 -7.85 3.56
N THR A 56 -6.90 -8.89 2.92
CA THR A 56 -6.15 -9.89 2.18
C THR A 56 -6.47 -9.77 0.70
N ILE A 57 -5.45 -9.46 -0.10
CA ILE A 57 -5.53 -9.45 -1.56
C ILE A 57 -4.89 -10.77 -2.02
N PRO A 58 -5.68 -11.80 -2.37
CA PRO A 58 -5.18 -13.16 -2.59
C PRO A 58 -4.15 -13.25 -3.74
N ASP A 59 -4.27 -12.40 -4.76
CA ASP A 59 -3.46 -12.47 -5.99
C ASP A 59 -2.29 -11.47 -6.01
N ALA A 60 -1.85 -10.96 -4.86
CA ALA A 60 -0.77 -9.97 -4.80
C ALA A 60 0.61 -10.61 -5.00
N ASP A 61 1.15 -10.50 -6.20
CA ASP A 61 2.53 -10.91 -6.53
C ASP A 61 3.55 -9.87 -6.14
N TYR A 62 3.20 -8.61 -6.32
CA TYR A 62 4.09 -7.48 -6.17
C TYR A 62 3.51 -6.52 -5.14
N ALA A 63 4.34 -6.13 -4.18
CA ALA A 63 4.04 -5.03 -3.26
C ALA A 63 5.07 -3.92 -3.49
N LEU A 64 4.59 -2.73 -3.82
CA LEU A 64 5.41 -1.53 -3.89
C LEU A 64 5.20 -0.74 -2.60
N ASP A 65 6.21 -0.70 -1.74
CA ASP A 65 6.16 -0.03 -0.45
C ASP A 65 6.89 1.32 -0.53
N THR A 66 6.12 2.40 -0.38
CA THR A 66 6.66 3.77 -0.35
C THR A 66 7.42 4.07 0.95
N GLY A 67 7.29 3.23 1.98
CA GLY A 67 7.88 3.44 3.30
C GLY A 67 7.13 4.46 4.15
N LEU A 68 6.00 4.99 3.69
CA LEU A 68 5.22 5.97 4.43
C LEU A 68 3.94 5.36 5.00
N ARG A 69 3.53 5.87 6.17
CA ARG A 69 2.19 5.70 6.73
C ARG A 69 1.57 7.07 6.99
N ARG A 70 0.24 7.14 6.87
CA ARG A 70 -0.54 8.33 7.18
C ARG A 70 -1.36 8.04 8.43
N GLY A 71 -1.26 8.89 9.42
CA GLY A 71 -1.89 8.70 10.73
C GLY A 71 -2.11 10.02 11.44
N ILE A 72 -2.87 9.99 12.54
CA ILE A 72 -3.02 11.16 13.41
C ILE A 72 -1.82 11.18 14.34
N PHE A 73 -1.06 12.27 14.29
CA PHE A 73 0.13 12.49 15.13
C PHE A 73 0.10 13.90 15.70
N LEU A 74 0.83 14.13 16.80
CA LEU A 74 1.05 15.49 17.29
C LEU A 74 1.94 16.28 16.31
N ALA A 75 1.42 17.41 15.84
CA ALA A 75 2.15 18.30 14.96
C ALA A 75 3.32 18.96 15.72
N PRO A 76 4.58 18.87 15.23
CA PRO A 76 5.76 19.32 15.97
C PRO A 76 5.73 20.80 16.40
N ARG A 77 5.04 21.64 15.63
CA ARG A 77 4.96 23.09 15.90
C ARG A 77 3.83 23.49 16.85
N SER A 78 2.69 22.82 16.79
CA SER A 78 1.50 23.23 17.53
C SER A 78 1.13 22.29 18.67
N GLY A 79 1.72 21.10 18.73
CA GLY A 79 1.36 20.06 19.69
C GLY A 79 -0.07 19.55 19.54
N LYS A 80 -0.74 19.84 18.42
CA LYS A 80 -2.13 19.42 18.16
C LYS A 80 -2.15 18.16 17.30
N PRO A 81 -3.11 17.24 17.52
CA PRO A 81 -3.35 16.13 16.63
C PRO A 81 -3.61 16.60 15.19
N ALA A 82 -2.89 16.03 14.23
CA ALA A 82 -3.01 16.34 12.81
C ALA A 82 -2.76 15.08 11.98
N LEU A 83 -3.40 15.00 10.81
CA LEU A 83 -3.18 13.91 9.86
C LEU A 83 -1.86 14.13 9.11
N LEU A 84 -0.80 13.43 9.54
CA LEU A 84 0.56 13.56 8.99
C LEU A 84 1.03 12.25 8.34
N SER A 85 1.99 12.39 7.43
CA SER A 85 2.73 11.25 6.88
C SER A 85 4.05 11.10 7.62
N ARG A 86 4.38 9.87 8.03
CA ARG A 86 5.65 9.52 8.69
C ARG A 86 6.24 8.26 8.05
N TRP A 87 7.54 8.07 8.23
CA TRP A 87 8.19 6.81 7.88
C TRP A 87 7.66 5.67 8.74
N ILE A 88 7.54 4.49 8.13
CA ILE A 88 7.20 3.26 8.83
C ILE A 88 8.41 2.69 9.56
N SER A 89 8.16 1.80 10.50
CA SER A 89 9.17 0.96 11.14
C SER A 89 9.61 -0.22 10.28
N GLN A 90 10.71 -0.84 10.69
CA GLN A 90 11.18 -2.11 10.14
C GLN A 90 10.11 -3.22 10.31
N ALA A 91 9.41 -3.26 11.45
CA ALA A 91 8.31 -4.21 11.67
C ALA A 91 7.18 -4.03 10.65
N SER A 92 6.75 -2.79 10.40
CA SER A 92 5.72 -2.50 9.39
C SER A 92 6.18 -2.82 7.97
N ALA A 93 7.44 -2.50 7.61
CA ALA A 93 8.01 -2.88 6.33
C ALA A 93 7.95 -4.41 6.12
N LYS A 94 8.30 -5.18 7.16
CA LYS A 94 8.21 -6.64 7.16
C LYS A 94 6.77 -7.14 7.02
N GLN A 95 5.82 -6.53 7.71
CA GLN A 95 4.40 -6.88 7.58
C GLN A 95 3.87 -6.65 6.17
N ARG A 96 4.26 -5.53 5.53
CA ARG A 96 3.92 -5.20 4.14
C ARG A 96 4.53 -6.20 3.16
N ALA A 97 5.79 -6.59 3.35
CA ALA A 97 6.43 -7.62 2.53
C ALA A 97 5.68 -8.96 2.59
N GLY A 98 5.19 -9.34 3.79
CA GLY A 98 4.38 -10.55 4.01
C GLY A 98 2.97 -10.52 3.41
N ARG A 99 2.57 -9.44 2.71
CA ARG A 99 1.31 -9.37 1.97
C ARG A 99 1.39 -9.94 0.56
N THR A 100 2.61 -10.18 0.06
CA THR A 100 2.85 -10.96 -1.16
C THR A 100 3.28 -12.37 -0.80
N GLY A 101 3.37 -13.27 -1.78
CA GLY A 101 4.03 -14.56 -1.55
C GLY A 101 3.14 -15.65 -0.96
N ARG A 102 1.83 -15.41 -0.78
CA ARG A 102 0.91 -16.36 -0.12
C ARG A 102 0.47 -17.50 -1.03
N VAL A 103 0.14 -17.19 -2.29
CA VAL A 103 -0.37 -18.18 -3.27
C VAL A 103 0.74 -18.63 -4.22
N ARG A 104 1.67 -17.72 -4.54
CA ARG A 104 2.82 -17.93 -5.44
C ARG A 104 3.97 -17.02 -5.01
N PRO A 105 5.22 -17.28 -5.45
CA PRO A 105 6.37 -16.44 -5.10
C PRO A 105 6.07 -14.95 -5.33
N GLY A 106 6.24 -14.16 -4.28
CA GLY A 106 5.96 -12.73 -4.28
C GLY A 106 7.22 -11.90 -4.16
N THR A 107 7.17 -10.65 -4.63
CA THR A 107 8.25 -9.68 -4.53
C THR A 107 7.75 -8.42 -3.85
N CYS A 108 8.44 -7.99 -2.80
CA CYS A 108 8.24 -6.67 -2.20
C CYS A 108 9.38 -5.74 -2.60
N LEU A 109 9.03 -4.58 -3.16
CA LEU A 109 9.93 -3.52 -3.55
C LEU A 109 9.75 -2.34 -2.61
N HIS A 110 10.75 -2.10 -1.76
CA HIS A 110 10.81 -0.92 -0.92
C HIS A 110 11.42 0.24 -1.73
N LEU A 111 10.71 1.37 -1.82
CA LEU A 111 11.12 2.55 -2.60
C LEU A 111 12.11 3.45 -1.83
N TYR A 112 12.91 2.85 -0.97
CA TYR A 112 13.93 3.49 -0.14
C TYR A 112 15.14 2.56 -0.01
N SER A 113 16.32 3.15 0.18
CA SER A 113 17.56 2.36 0.22
C SER A 113 17.62 1.43 1.44
N LYS A 114 18.34 0.31 1.31
CA LYS A 114 18.63 -0.57 2.45
C LYS A 114 19.27 0.19 3.62
N ARG A 115 20.24 1.07 3.34
CA ARG A 115 20.86 1.91 4.38
C ARG A 115 19.81 2.75 5.13
N PHE A 116 18.82 3.29 4.42
CA PHE A 116 17.74 4.04 5.06
C PHE A 116 16.85 3.12 5.91
N HIS A 117 16.47 1.95 5.37
CA HIS A 117 15.71 0.93 6.10
C HIS A 117 16.38 0.54 7.43
N ASP A 118 17.70 0.31 7.40
CA ASP A 118 18.47 -0.11 8.57
C ASP A 118 18.58 0.99 9.64
N ASN A 119 18.18 2.24 9.33
CA ASN A 119 18.08 3.36 10.29
C ASN A 119 16.64 3.66 10.72
N LEU A 120 15.64 2.90 10.26
CA LEU A 120 14.26 3.03 10.72
C LEU A 120 14.11 2.49 12.14
N LEU A 121 13.12 2.99 12.87
CA LEU A 121 12.73 2.43 14.16
C LEU A 121 12.33 0.96 14.00
N ASP A 122 12.58 0.15 15.03
CA ASP A 122 12.20 -1.26 15.03
C ASP A 122 10.67 -1.42 15.00
N HIS A 123 9.96 -0.55 15.74
CA HIS A 123 8.51 -0.51 15.83
C HIS A 123 7.98 0.90 15.65
N ASP A 124 6.77 1.03 15.12
CA ASP A 124 6.12 2.32 14.95
C ASP A 124 5.88 2.97 16.32
N GLU A 125 6.02 4.29 16.38
CA GLU A 125 5.61 5.06 17.56
C GLU A 125 4.12 4.84 17.83
N THR A 126 3.76 4.64 19.10
CA THR A 126 2.37 4.57 19.54
C THR A 126 1.68 5.90 19.24
N GLU A 127 0.46 5.82 18.68
CA GLU A 127 -0.37 6.98 18.37
C GLU A 127 -0.78 7.78 19.62
#